data_AF-A0A399EEM1-F1
#
_entry.id   AF-A0A399EEM1-F1
#
_cell.length_a   1.000
_cell.length_b   1.000
_cell.length_c   1.000
_cell.angle_alpha   90.00
_cell.angle_beta   90.00
_cell.angle_gamma   90.00
#
_symmetry.space_group_name_H-M   'P 1'
#
loop_
_entity.id
_entity.type
_entity.pdbx_description
1 polymer ?
#
loop_
_entity_poly.entity_id
_entity_poly.type
_entity_poly.pdbx_seq_one_letter_code
_entity_poly.pdbx_strand_id
1 'polypeptide(L)'
;MRLPSPTREFPASSLLLNYRPVLSGRIVLPRIGRPVAEMILKASPTATRPEPGQPVVLDLEYGPEFCMSVLSVLEDQGLWRLRLVGGTGGLSRHVEAKHYGRARAAEVIEDLLAEVGERAGNVESSVVLPNWLRQEGLAYQALEALMVNLNKTWRMDNKGLVWVGEETWPVYAEKVPLAEYYVHQAKVRLEGLQPCLTPGVELFAHGPGFDGKVGRVERVIHHFGLESYTEALCW
;
A
#
# COMPACT_ATOMS: atom_id res chain seq x y z
N MET A 1 -6.59 34.63 -39.06
CA MET A 1 -6.11 33.23 -38.89
C MET A 1 -5.48 33.11 -37.52
N ARG A 2 -6.16 32.50 -36.55
CA ARG A 2 -5.55 32.13 -35.27
C ARG A 2 -4.95 30.74 -35.43
N LEU A 3 -3.66 30.60 -35.10
CA LEU A 3 -3.02 29.29 -34.99
C LEU A 3 -3.73 28.47 -33.91
N PRO A 4 -3.99 27.16 -34.12
CA PRO A 4 -4.48 26.31 -33.04
C PRO A 4 -3.40 26.21 -31.96
N SER A 5 -3.77 26.56 -30.73
CA SER A 5 -2.97 26.30 -29.53
C SER A 5 -2.72 24.79 -29.41
N PRO A 6 -1.53 24.35 -28.97
CA PRO A 6 -1.25 22.93 -28.82
C PRO A 6 -2.06 22.37 -27.65
N THR A 7 -3.15 21.66 -27.96
CA THR A 7 -3.87 20.83 -27.02
C THR A 7 -2.95 19.67 -26.60
N ARG A 8 -2.35 19.80 -25.42
CA ARG A 8 -2.03 18.63 -24.58
C ARG A 8 -2.76 18.82 -23.27
N GLU A 9 -4.08 18.64 -23.35
CA GLU A 9 -4.89 18.33 -22.17
C GLU A 9 -4.50 16.90 -21.76
N PHE A 10 -3.56 16.81 -20.84
CA PHE A 10 -3.51 15.64 -19.97
C PHE A 10 -4.76 15.75 -19.08
N PRO A 11 -5.58 14.70 -18.92
CA PRO A 11 -6.60 14.75 -17.89
C PRO A 11 -5.88 15.06 -16.57
N ALA A 12 -6.41 16.02 -15.81
CA ALA A 12 -5.92 16.34 -14.48
C ALA A 12 -5.95 15.04 -13.67
N SER A 13 -4.78 14.42 -13.50
CA SER A 13 -4.68 13.24 -12.67
C SER A 13 -4.95 13.69 -11.24
N SER A 14 -5.99 13.10 -10.66
CA SER A 14 -6.47 13.26 -9.30
C SER A 14 -5.51 12.68 -8.24
N LEU A 15 -4.23 12.50 -8.60
CA LEU A 15 -3.21 11.88 -7.79
C LEU A 15 -2.00 12.82 -7.69
N LEU A 16 -1.66 13.20 -6.47
CA LEU A 16 -0.53 14.07 -6.18
C LEU A 16 0.55 13.31 -5.40
N LEU A 17 1.82 13.55 -5.72
CA LEU A 17 2.98 13.12 -4.93
C LEU A 17 3.70 14.36 -4.41
N ASN A 18 3.63 14.61 -3.10
CA ASN A 18 4.07 15.87 -2.48
C ASN A 18 3.55 17.10 -3.26
N TYR A 19 2.24 17.16 -3.49
CA TYR A 19 1.55 18.22 -4.24
C TYR A 19 1.91 18.32 -5.73
N ARG A 20 2.63 17.35 -6.30
CA ARG A 20 2.95 17.31 -7.73
C ARG A 20 2.06 16.32 -8.47
N PRO A 21 1.45 16.69 -9.60
CA PRO A 21 0.64 15.77 -10.41
C PRO A 21 1.45 14.56 -10.86
N VAL A 22 0.89 13.38 -10.62
CA VAL A 22 1.42 12.10 -11.12
C VAL A 22 0.83 11.86 -12.52
N LEU A 23 1.64 11.62 -13.54
CA LEU A 23 1.14 11.40 -14.90
C LEU A 23 0.40 10.07 -15.04
N SER A 24 0.97 9.02 -14.43
CA SER A 24 0.38 7.69 -14.35
C SER A 24 1.08 6.88 -13.28
N GLY A 25 0.45 5.80 -12.85
CA GLY A 25 1.04 4.92 -11.86
C GLY A 25 0.07 3.89 -11.34
N ARG A 26 0.52 3.15 -10.34
CA ARG A 26 -0.32 2.24 -9.57
C ARG A 26 0.16 2.15 -8.14
N ILE A 27 -0.78 1.94 -7.23
CA ILE A 27 -0.50 1.54 -5.85
C ILE A 27 -1.12 0.17 -5.61
N VAL A 28 -0.34 -0.72 -4.99
CA VAL A 28 -0.75 -2.07 -4.62
C VAL A 28 -0.84 -2.11 -3.10
N LEU A 29 -2.03 -2.39 -2.59
CA LEU A 29 -2.33 -2.58 -1.18
C LEU A 29 -2.51 -4.07 -0.93
N PRO A 30 -1.56 -4.76 -0.30
CA PRO A 30 -1.73 -6.17 0.06
C PRO A 30 -2.44 -6.29 1.42
N ARG A 31 -3.18 -7.40 1.63
CA ARG A 31 -3.72 -7.72 2.96
C ARG A 31 -2.63 -8.01 3.98
N ILE A 32 -1.57 -8.70 3.58
CA ILE A 32 -0.39 -8.94 4.41
C ILE A 32 0.80 -8.21 3.80
N GLY A 33 1.50 -7.43 4.60
CA GLY A 33 2.67 -6.69 4.17
C GLY A 33 2.47 -5.18 4.11
N ARG A 34 3.25 -4.51 3.26
CA ARG A 34 3.23 -3.05 3.11
C ARG A 34 2.77 -2.62 1.71
N PRO A 35 2.09 -1.47 1.59
CA PRO A 35 1.80 -0.86 0.30
C PRO A 35 3.07 -0.67 -0.54
N VAL A 36 2.95 -0.84 -1.84
CA VAL A 36 4.01 -0.49 -2.81
C VAL A 36 3.39 0.31 -3.95
N ALA A 37 4.15 1.25 -4.51
CA ALA A 37 3.67 2.09 -5.59
C ALA A 37 4.70 2.26 -6.69
N GLU A 38 4.22 2.39 -7.92
CA GLU A 38 5.00 2.77 -9.10
C GLU A 38 4.39 4.03 -9.68
N MET A 39 5.17 5.11 -9.79
CA MET A 39 4.68 6.42 -10.18
C MET A 39 5.53 7.01 -11.29
N ILE A 40 4.90 7.69 -12.24
CA ILE A 40 5.56 8.44 -13.30
C ILE A 40 5.24 9.92 -13.11
N LEU A 41 6.27 10.73 -12.89
CA LEU A 41 6.18 12.18 -12.84
C LEU A 41 6.92 12.80 -14.01
N LYS A 42 6.48 13.99 -14.41
CA LYS A 42 7.24 14.83 -15.33
C LYS A 42 8.45 15.41 -14.61
N ALA A 43 9.65 15.22 -15.14
CA ALA A 43 10.82 15.93 -14.67
C ALA A 43 10.66 17.42 -14.99
N SER A 44 11.05 18.28 -14.07
CA SER A 44 11.03 19.73 -14.26
C SER A 44 12.40 20.31 -13.91
N PRO A 45 12.93 21.26 -14.70
CA PRO A 45 14.18 21.95 -14.36
C PRO A 45 14.11 22.70 -13.03
N THR A 46 12.91 23.09 -12.61
CA THR A 46 12.67 23.85 -11.39
C THR A 46 12.29 22.98 -10.19
N ALA A 47 11.98 21.69 -10.42
CA ALA A 47 11.59 20.80 -9.34
C ALA A 47 12.78 19.94 -8.92
N THR A 48 12.94 19.74 -7.63
CA THR A 48 13.94 18.81 -7.11
C THR A 48 13.53 17.37 -7.45
N ARG A 49 14.49 16.62 -7.97
CA ARG A 49 14.38 15.18 -8.20
C ARG A 49 14.20 14.46 -6.87
N PRO A 50 13.23 13.53 -6.74
CA PRO A 50 13.10 12.70 -5.54
C PRO A 50 14.29 11.76 -5.37
N GLU A 51 14.77 11.60 -4.14
CA GLU A 51 15.91 10.73 -3.84
C GLU A 51 15.50 9.49 -3.04
N PRO A 52 16.21 8.34 -3.20
CA PRO A 52 15.95 7.15 -2.38
C PRO A 52 16.01 7.44 -0.88
N GLY A 53 15.07 6.88 -0.13
CA GLY A 53 14.88 7.12 1.30
C GLY A 53 14.11 8.40 1.63
N GLN A 54 13.80 9.26 0.65
CA GLN A 54 13.02 10.46 0.90
C GLN A 54 11.57 10.09 1.26
N PRO A 55 11.03 10.63 2.37
CA PRO A 55 9.61 10.48 2.69
C PRO A 55 8.75 11.29 1.71
N VAL A 56 7.65 10.70 1.29
CA VAL A 56 6.69 11.29 0.35
C VAL A 56 5.26 10.97 0.79
N VAL A 57 4.35 11.87 0.48
CA VAL A 57 2.92 11.69 0.66
C VAL A 57 2.28 11.53 -0.72
N LEU A 58 1.53 10.46 -0.89
CA LEU A 58 0.69 10.21 -2.05
C LEU A 58 -0.76 10.55 -1.68
N ASP A 59 -1.32 11.55 -2.34
CA ASP A 59 -2.68 12.04 -2.11
C ASP A 59 -3.59 11.59 -3.26
N LEU A 60 -4.56 10.72 -2.92
CA LEU A 60 -5.59 10.24 -3.83
C LEU A 60 -6.83 11.12 -3.63
N GLU A 61 -7.31 11.78 -4.67
CA GLU A 61 -8.53 12.59 -4.59
C GLU A 61 -9.70 11.75 -4.04
N TYR A 62 -10.39 12.28 -3.03
CA TYR A 62 -11.46 11.63 -2.27
C TYR A 62 -11.06 10.32 -1.56
N GLY A 63 -9.77 10.04 -1.43
CA GLY A 63 -9.20 8.89 -0.76
C GLY A 63 -8.36 9.25 0.46
N PRO A 64 -7.74 8.23 1.10
CA PRO A 64 -6.73 8.46 2.11
C PRO A 64 -5.41 8.91 1.48
N GLU A 65 -4.68 9.76 2.20
CA GLU A 65 -3.27 10.00 1.95
C GLU A 65 -2.44 8.78 2.37
N PHE A 66 -1.42 8.44 1.59
CA PHE A 66 -0.45 7.39 1.89
C PHE A 66 0.92 7.99 2.24
N CYS A 67 1.39 7.73 3.45
CA CYS A 67 2.76 7.97 3.85
C CYS A 67 3.66 6.87 3.27
N MET A 68 4.57 7.26 2.39
CA MET A 68 5.47 6.36 1.69
C MET A 68 6.90 6.90 1.70
N SER A 69 7.84 6.09 1.25
CA SER A 69 9.24 6.47 1.03
C SER A 69 9.68 6.06 -0.37
N VAL A 70 10.53 6.89 -0.99
CA VAL A 70 11.11 6.58 -2.30
C VAL A 70 12.07 5.40 -2.15
N LEU A 71 11.75 4.27 -2.78
CA LEU A 71 12.64 3.11 -2.83
C LEU A 71 13.71 3.29 -3.91
N SER A 72 13.30 3.75 -5.09
CA SER A 72 14.20 3.98 -6.22
C SER A 72 13.61 4.99 -7.19
N VAL A 73 14.48 5.70 -7.89
CA VAL A 73 14.10 6.64 -8.95
C VAL A 73 14.95 6.38 -10.20
N LEU A 74 14.28 6.24 -11.34
CA LEU A 74 14.91 6.23 -12.66
C LEU A 74 14.50 7.50 -13.40
N GLU A 75 15.47 8.18 -13.99
CA GLU A 75 15.22 9.30 -14.88
C GLU A 75 15.43 8.86 -16.32
N ASP A 76 14.43 9.11 -17.16
CA ASP A 76 14.46 8.75 -18.58
C ASP A 76 13.64 9.76 -19.39
N GLN A 77 14.26 10.40 -20.38
CA GLN A 77 13.61 11.33 -21.33
C GLN A 77 12.73 12.41 -20.67
N GLY A 78 13.18 13.01 -19.56
CA GLY A 78 12.42 14.04 -18.86
C GLY A 78 11.23 13.51 -18.05
N LEU A 79 11.24 12.21 -17.73
CA LEU A 79 10.32 11.57 -16.80
C LEU A 79 11.09 11.01 -15.62
N TRP A 80 10.49 11.09 -14.45
CA TRP A 80 10.93 10.35 -13.27
C TRP A 80 9.99 9.17 -13.06
N ARG A 81 10.55 7.96 -13.02
CA ARG A 81 9.87 6.73 -12.68
C ARG A 81 10.29 6.33 -11.27
N LEU A 82 9.34 6.35 -10.34
CA LEU A 82 9.60 6.06 -8.94
C LEU A 82 9.01 4.72 -8.57
N ARG A 83 9.73 4.00 -7.71
CA ARG A 83 9.17 2.94 -6.88
C ARG A 83 9.09 3.46 -5.46
N LEU A 84 7.95 3.27 -4.82
CA LEU A 84 7.66 3.72 -3.47
C LEU A 84 7.28 2.52 -2.61
N VAL A 85 7.57 2.60 -1.32
CA VAL A 85 7.15 1.63 -0.30
C VAL A 85 6.43 2.36 0.82
N GLY A 86 5.41 1.75 1.41
CA GLY A 86 4.69 2.31 2.55
C GLY A 86 5.62 2.53 3.74
N GLY A 87 5.30 3.54 4.55
CA GLY A 87 6.04 3.89 5.76
C GLY A 87 7.39 4.54 5.46
N THR A 88 8.35 4.32 6.35
CA THR A 88 9.70 4.91 6.25
C THR A 88 10.65 4.07 5.37
N GLY A 89 10.20 2.91 4.89
CA GLY A 89 11.03 1.94 4.18
C GLY A 89 11.97 1.14 5.10
N GLY A 90 11.89 1.37 6.41
CA GLY A 90 12.69 0.73 7.45
C GLY A 90 12.59 -0.79 7.47
N LEU A 91 11.43 -1.35 7.13
CA LEU A 91 11.24 -2.81 7.06
C LEU A 91 12.19 -3.53 6.07
N SER A 92 12.84 -2.80 5.14
CA SER A 92 13.88 -3.35 4.24
C SER A 92 15.30 -3.32 4.82
N ARG A 93 15.48 -2.78 6.03
CA ARG A 93 16.79 -2.68 6.68
C ARG A 93 17.15 -4.01 7.35
N HIS A 94 18.47 -4.24 7.45
CA HIS A 94 18.98 -5.35 8.25
C HIS A 94 18.87 -5.02 9.73
N VAL A 95 18.54 -6.04 10.52
CA VAL A 95 18.53 -6.03 11.98
C VAL A 95 19.42 -7.16 12.47
N GLU A 96 20.07 -6.93 13.61
CA GLU A 96 20.95 -7.91 14.22
C GLU A 96 20.15 -9.00 14.95
N ALA A 97 20.79 -10.13 15.27
CA ALA A 97 20.17 -11.12 16.14
C ALA A 97 19.91 -10.53 17.53
N LYS A 98 18.75 -10.82 18.12
CA LYS A 98 18.38 -10.33 19.46
C LYS A 98 17.53 -11.34 20.21
N HIS A 99 17.91 -11.60 21.46
CA HIS A 99 17.18 -12.50 22.34
C HIS A 99 16.24 -11.71 23.26
N TYR A 100 15.01 -12.20 23.40
CA TYR A 100 13.98 -11.67 24.28
C TYR A 100 13.56 -12.76 25.26
N GLY A 101 13.69 -12.48 26.56
CA GLY A 101 13.29 -13.40 27.64
C GLY A 101 12.08 -12.87 28.38
N ARG A 102 11.01 -13.67 28.47
CA ARG A 102 9.73 -13.32 29.13
C ARG A 102 9.12 -12.00 28.64
N ALA A 103 9.36 -11.65 27.37
CA ALA A 103 8.84 -10.43 26.76
C ALA A 103 7.41 -10.64 26.25
N ARG A 104 6.59 -9.59 26.25
CA ARG A 104 5.32 -9.62 25.53
C ARG A 104 5.59 -9.55 24.03
N ALA A 105 4.80 -10.26 23.24
CA ALA A 105 4.92 -10.23 21.79
C ALA A 105 4.79 -8.80 21.22
N ALA A 106 3.91 -7.98 21.80
CA ALA A 106 3.77 -6.57 21.43
C ALA A 106 5.08 -5.77 21.63
N GLU A 107 5.78 -6.00 22.75
CA GLU A 107 7.07 -5.34 23.04
C GLU A 107 8.14 -5.75 22.02
N VAL A 108 8.17 -7.02 21.61
CA VAL A 108 9.10 -7.50 20.56
C VAL A 108 8.81 -6.83 19.21
N ILE A 109 7.53 -6.68 18.86
CA ILE A 109 7.10 -6.02 17.61
C ILE A 109 7.49 -4.54 17.65
N GLU A 110 7.14 -3.83 18.73
CA GLU A 110 7.43 -2.41 18.90
C GLU A 110 8.94 -2.12 18.85
N ASP A 111 9.74 -2.94 19.56
CA ASP A 111 11.20 -2.83 19.56
C ASP A 111 11.80 -3.08 18.16
N LEU A 112 11.35 -4.12 17.45
CA LEU A 112 11.78 -4.40 16.08
C LEU A 112 11.47 -3.23 15.14
N LEU A 113 10.24 -2.70 15.19
CA LEU A 113 9.82 -1.61 14.32
C LEU A 113 10.58 -0.31 14.64
N ALA A 114 10.74 0.01 15.93
CA ALA A 114 11.49 1.18 16.36
C ALA A 114 12.96 1.13 15.92
N GLU A 115 13.61 -0.03 15.99
CA GLU A 115 15.00 -0.23 15.55
C GLU A 115 15.19 0.15 14.08
N VAL A 116 14.17 -0.06 13.23
CA VAL A 116 14.23 0.30 11.81
C VAL A 116 13.54 1.62 11.45
N GLY A 117 13.06 2.36 12.44
CA GLY A 117 12.40 3.66 12.24
C GLY A 117 10.94 3.58 11.82
N GLU A 118 10.34 2.39 11.87
CA GLU A 118 8.91 2.17 11.63
C GLU A 118 8.13 2.26 12.95
N ARG A 119 6.80 2.30 12.87
CA ARG A 119 5.95 2.46 14.05
C ARG A 119 4.84 1.42 14.09
N ALA A 120 4.59 0.90 15.28
CA ALA A 120 3.40 0.10 15.55
C ALA A 120 2.14 0.98 15.50
N GLY A 121 1.08 0.43 14.91
CA GLY A 121 -0.29 0.91 15.03
C GLY A 121 -1.01 0.13 16.14
N ASN A 122 -2.15 -0.47 15.82
CA ASN A 122 -2.83 -1.40 16.73
C ASN A 122 -2.17 -2.80 16.65
N VAL A 123 -1.70 -3.30 17.79
CA VAL A 123 -1.04 -4.60 17.93
C VAL A 123 -1.82 -5.45 18.93
N GLU A 124 -2.57 -6.42 18.41
CA GLU A 124 -3.45 -7.28 19.20
C GLU A 124 -2.72 -8.55 19.65
N SER A 125 -1.94 -8.43 20.73
CA SER A 125 -1.34 -9.60 21.36
C SER A 125 -1.09 -9.43 22.85
N SER A 126 -1.62 -10.35 23.65
CA SER A 126 -1.33 -10.51 25.08
C SER A 126 -0.33 -11.64 25.35
N VAL A 127 0.19 -12.28 24.30
CA VAL A 127 1.08 -13.44 24.41
C VAL A 127 2.40 -13.03 25.04
N VAL A 128 2.80 -13.76 26.08
CA VAL A 128 4.15 -13.67 26.66
C VAL A 128 5.01 -14.76 26.02
N LEU A 129 6.14 -14.35 25.44
CA LEU A 129 7.14 -15.22 24.85
C LEU A 129 8.17 -15.57 25.93
N PRO A 130 8.22 -16.81 26.43
CA PRO A 130 9.17 -17.18 27.48
C PRO A 130 10.61 -17.02 27.03
N ASN A 131 10.88 -17.39 25.78
CA ASN A 131 12.15 -17.22 25.09
C ASN A 131 11.84 -17.03 23.59
N TRP A 132 12.30 -15.91 23.03
CA TRP A 132 12.24 -15.64 21.60
C TRP A 132 13.59 -15.13 21.11
N LEU A 133 14.11 -15.75 20.05
CA LEU A 133 15.33 -15.32 19.38
C LEU A 133 14.98 -14.78 18.00
N ARG A 134 15.05 -13.46 17.84
CA ARG A 134 15.05 -12.82 16.53
C ARG A 134 16.36 -13.18 15.82
N GLN A 135 16.26 -13.75 14.61
CA GLN A 135 17.41 -13.98 13.73
C GLN A 135 17.88 -12.67 13.10
N GLU A 136 19.17 -12.59 12.79
CA GLU A 136 19.69 -11.52 11.93
C GLU A 136 19.08 -11.60 10.52
N GLY A 137 18.92 -10.46 9.86
CA GLY A 137 18.37 -10.40 8.51
C GLY A 137 17.47 -9.20 8.28
N LEU A 138 16.59 -9.26 7.29
CA LEU A 138 15.70 -8.16 6.97
C LEU A 138 14.58 -8.06 8.01
N ALA A 139 14.28 -6.84 8.47
CA ALA A 139 13.30 -6.62 9.52
C ALA A 139 11.89 -7.17 9.20
N TYR A 140 11.45 -7.11 7.94
CA TYR A 140 10.17 -7.72 7.55
C TYR A 140 10.17 -9.25 7.72
N GLN A 141 11.30 -9.93 7.51
CA GLN A 141 11.40 -11.38 7.69
C GLN A 141 11.35 -11.75 9.18
N ALA A 142 11.99 -10.95 10.03
CA ALA A 142 11.90 -11.09 11.48
C ALA A 142 10.45 -10.89 11.97
N LEU A 143 9.73 -9.91 11.41
CA LEU A 143 8.32 -9.69 11.71
C LEU A 143 7.46 -10.87 11.24
N GLU A 144 7.64 -11.35 10.01
CA GLU A 144 6.92 -12.50 9.46
C GLU A 144 7.14 -13.77 10.29
N ALA A 145 8.38 -14.05 10.71
CA ALA A 145 8.68 -15.19 11.57
C ALA A 145 7.92 -15.12 12.90
N LEU A 146 7.84 -13.94 13.50
CA LEU A 146 7.05 -13.73 14.71
C LEU A 146 5.54 -13.90 14.45
N MET A 147 5.03 -13.40 13.33
CA MET A 147 3.61 -13.53 12.97
C MET A 147 3.20 -14.99 12.79
N VAL A 148 4.07 -15.82 12.17
CA VAL A 148 3.88 -17.27 12.06
C VAL A 148 3.81 -17.91 13.44
N ASN A 149 4.71 -17.56 14.36
CA ASN A 149 4.70 -18.09 15.72
C ASN A 149 3.45 -17.68 16.52
N LEU A 150 2.92 -16.49 16.27
CA LEU A 150 1.72 -15.98 16.95
C LEU A 150 0.40 -16.40 16.28
N ASN A 151 0.45 -17.01 15.08
CA ASN A 151 -0.71 -17.22 14.20
C ASN A 151 -1.51 -15.93 13.99
N LYS A 152 -0.81 -14.82 13.74
CA LYS A 152 -1.40 -13.50 13.47
C LYS A 152 -1.02 -13.04 12.07
N THR A 153 -1.69 -12.00 11.62
CA THR A 153 -1.36 -11.30 10.37
C THR A 153 -0.90 -9.89 10.66
N TRP A 154 -0.15 -9.30 9.71
CA TRP A 154 0.30 -7.93 9.82
C TRP A 154 0.08 -7.18 8.52
N ARG A 155 -0.23 -5.90 8.61
CA ARG A 155 -0.30 -5.02 7.45
C ARG A 155 0.04 -3.59 7.82
N MET A 156 0.63 -2.86 6.89
CA MET A 156 0.88 -1.43 7.06
C MET A 156 -0.30 -0.62 6.52
N ASP A 157 -0.79 0.31 7.33
CA ASP A 157 -1.88 1.22 6.96
C ASP A 157 -1.39 2.38 6.07
N ASN A 158 -2.32 3.23 5.65
CA ASN A 158 -2.02 4.41 4.84
C ASN A 158 -1.17 5.47 5.58
N LYS A 159 -1.16 5.46 6.91
CA LYS A 159 -0.32 6.34 7.73
C LYS A 159 1.09 5.78 7.94
N GLY A 160 1.40 4.62 7.37
CA GLY A 160 2.68 3.95 7.54
C GLY A 160 2.83 3.21 8.87
N LEU A 161 1.72 2.99 9.60
CA LEU A 161 1.72 2.26 10.87
C LEU A 161 1.49 0.78 10.62
N VAL A 162 2.20 -0.07 11.36
CA VAL A 162 2.06 -1.53 11.27
C VAL A 162 0.97 -2.01 12.22
N TRP A 163 -0.14 -2.50 11.66
CA TRP A 163 -1.17 -3.24 12.37
C TRP A 163 -0.79 -4.72 12.47
N VAL A 164 -1.09 -5.34 13.62
CA VAL A 164 -0.98 -6.78 13.85
C VAL A 164 -2.25 -7.29 14.50
N GLY A 165 -2.87 -8.30 13.92
CA GLY A 165 -4.09 -8.89 14.46
C GLY A 165 -4.66 -10.02 13.63
N GLU A 166 -5.93 -10.36 13.91
CA GLU A 166 -6.73 -11.30 13.14
C GLU A 166 -7.68 -10.56 12.21
N GLU A 167 -7.86 -11.08 11.00
CA GLU A 167 -8.78 -10.50 10.03
C GLU A 167 -10.23 -10.80 10.43
N THR A 168 -11.01 -9.75 10.65
CA THR A 168 -12.43 -9.84 10.99
C THR A 168 -13.35 -9.74 9.77
N TRP A 169 -12.80 -9.35 8.61
CA TRP A 169 -13.52 -9.22 7.33
C TRP A 169 -14.82 -8.43 7.44
N PRO A 170 -14.80 -7.18 7.95
CA PRO A 170 -15.99 -6.35 7.95
C PRO A 170 -16.51 -6.16 6.53
N VAL A 171 -17.83 -6.02 6.39
CA VAL A 171 -18.45 -5.68 5.10
C VAL A 171 -17.99 -4.28 4.69
N TYR A 172 -17.51 -4.15 3.46
CA TYR A 172 -17.22 -2.84 2.88
C TYR A 172 -18.53 -2.05 2.77
N ALA A 173 -18.51 -0.81 3.24
CA ALA A 173 -19.73 -0.03 3.46
C ALA A 173 -20.53 0.21 2.17
N GLU A 174 -19.84 0.27 1.04
CA GLU A 174 -20.43 0.59 -0.25
C GLU A 174 -20.51 -0.64 -1.14
N LYS A 175 -21.57 -0.70 -1.94
CA LYS A 175 -21.69 -1.66 -3.03
C LYS A 175 -21.14 -1.02 -4.29
N VAL A 176 -20.03 -1.54 -4.80
CA VAL A 176 -19.28 -0.89 -5.90
C VAL A 176 -19.77 -1.33 -7.28
N PRO A 177 -19.71 -0.46 -8.31
CA PRO A 177 -20.02 -0.85 -9.67
C PRO A 177 -18.92 -1.76 -10.25
N LEU A 178 -19.33 -2.88 -10.85
CA LEU A 178 -18.48 -3.91 -11.41
C LEU A 178 -18.32 -3.71 -12.93
N ALA A 179 -17.09 -3.52 -13.39
CA ALA A 179 -16.78 -3.45 -14.81
C ALA A 179 -16.57 -4.86 -15.40
N GLU A 180 -15.70 -5.66 -14.77
CA GLU A 180 -15.33 -6.99 -15.26
C GLU A 180 -15.06 -7.95 -14.09
N TYR A 181 -15.44 -9.22 -14.25
CA TYR A 181 -15.14 -10.28 -13.30
C TYR A 181 -14.35 -11.42 -13.95
N TYR A 182 -13.10 -11.62 -13.51
CA TYR A 182 -12.21 -12.67 -13.97
C TYR A 182 -12.23 -13.84 -12.98
N VAL A 183 -13.25 -14.70 -13.11
CA VAL A 183 -13.53 -15.82 -12.18
C VAL A 183 -12.29 -16.69 -11.93
N HIS A 184 -11.55 -17.07 -12.98
CA HIS A 184 -10.38 -17.95 -12.86
C HIS A 184 -9.16 -17.32 -12.16
N GLN A 185 -9.15 -16.00 -12.02
CA GLN A 185 -8.08 -15.25 -11.34
C GLN A 185 -8.52 -14.76 -9.97
N ALA A 186 -9.77 -15.05 -9.55
CA ALA A 186 -10.36 -14.49 -8.35
C ALA A 186 -10.23 -12.95 -8.31
N LYS A 187 -10.34 -12.30 -9.48
CA LYS A 187 -10.01 -10.89 -9.68
C LYS A 187 -11.22 -10.14 -10.26
N VAL A 188 -11.51 -8.96 -9.74
CA VAL A 188 -12.49 -8.03 -10.31
C VAL A 188 -11.83 -6.73 -10.73
N ARG A 189 -12.38 -6.13 -11.78
CA ARG A 189 -12.15 -4.73 -12.17
C ARG A 189 -13.42 -3.95 -11.87
N LEU A 190 -13.29 -2.86 -11.14
CA LEU A 190 -14.40 -2.00 -10.75
C LEU A 190 -14.54 -0.85 -11.76
N GLU A 191 -15.75 -0.31 -11.90
CA GLU A 191 -15.93 0.90 -12.69
C GLU A 191 -15.35 2.09 -11.92
N GLY A 192 -14.42 2.78 -12.58
CA GLY A 192 -13.72 3.93 -12.01
C GLY A 192 -12.84 3.60 -10.80
N LEU A 193 -12.31 4.66 -10.21
CA LEU A 193 -11.44 4.58 -9.04
C LEU A 193 -12.29 4.44 -7.77
N GLN A 194 -11.91 3.49 -6.92
CA GLN A 194 -12.49 3.27 -5.60
C GLN A 194 -11.41 3.55 -4.55
N PRO A 195 -11.11 4.82 -4.22
CA PRO A 195 -9.88 5.19 -3.52
C PRO A 195 -9.90 4.82 -2.03
N CYS A 196 -11.08 4.61 -1.45
CA CYS A 196 -11.26 4.18 -0.06
C CYS A 196 -11.24 2.65 0.12
N LEU A 197 -11.25 1.88 -0.97
CA LEU A 197 -11.24 0.43 -0.89
C LEU A 197 -9.87 -0.06 -0.41
N THR A 198 -9.86 -0.80 0.69
CA THR A 198 -8.65 -1.39 1.28
C THR A 198 -8.82 -2.91 1.44
N PRO A 199 -7.72 -3.68 1.53
CA PRO A 199 -7.79 -5.11 1.84
C PRO A 199 -8.37 -5.39 3.23
N GLY A 200 -8.78 -6.64 3.46
CA GLY A 200 -9.32 -7.10 4.74
C GLY A 200 -10.80 -6.77 4.95
N VAL A 201 -11.56 -6.62 3.86
CA VAL A 201 -13.01 -6.38 3.87
C VAL A 201 -13.73 -7.41 3.01
N GLU A 202 -15.03 -7.60 3.23
CA GLU A 202 -15.90 -8.30 2.28
C GLU A 202 -16.49 -7.31 1.27
N LEU A 203 -16.29 -7.57 -0.01
CA LEU A 203 -16.72 -6.70 -1.10
C LEU A 203 -18.04 -7.18 -1.71
N PHE A 204 -18.96 -6.25 -1.91
CA PHE A 204 -20.18 -6.44 -2.67
C PHE A 204 -20.14 -5.54 -3.90
N ALA A 205 -20.58 -6.06 -5.04
CA ALA A 205 -20.60 -5.31 -6.28
C ALA A 205 -21.92 -5.47 -7.04
N HIS A 206 -22.17 -4.57 -7.97
CA HIS A 206 -23.32 -4.60 -8.87
C HIS A 206 -22.89 -4.27 -10.29
N GLY A 207 -23.50 -4.92 -11.28
CA GLY A 207 -23.21 -4.70 -12.69
C GLY A 207 -24.15 -5.54 -13.57
N PRO A 208 -24.01 -5.46 -14.91
CA PRO A 208 -24.84 -6.22 -15.83
C PRO A 208 -24.78 -7.73 -15.55
N GLY A 209 -25.89 -8.31 -15.06
CA GLY A 209 -25.98 -9.75 -14.75
C GLY A 209 -25.26 -10.20 -13.48
N PHE A 210 -24.74 -9.28 -12.65
CA PHE A 210 -24.15 -9.60 -11.36
C PHE A 210 -24.62 -8.60 -10.29
N ASP A 211 -25.18 -9.13 -9.21
CA ASP A 211 -25.54 -8.33 -8.04
C ASP A 211 -25.30 -9.21 -6.81
N GLY A 212 -24.28 -8.88 -6.03
CA GLY A 212 -24.02 -9.62 -4.80
C GLY A 212 -22.59 -9.56 -4.30
N LYS A 213 -22.25 -10.56 -3.47
CA LYS A 213 -20.94 -10.70 -2.84
C LYS A 213 -19.90 -11.12 -3.88
N VAL A 214 -18.81 -10.36 -3.96
CA VAL A 214 -17.62 -10.70 -4.75
C VAL A 214 -16.72 -11.65 -3.96
N GLY A 215 -16.43 -11.32 -2.70
CA GLY A 215 -15.55 -12.12 -1.84
C GLY A 215 -14.76 -11.26 -0.84
N ARG A 216 -13.78 -11.89 -0.18
CA ARG A 216 -12.85 -11.28 0.76
C ARG A 216 -11.68 -10.64 0.02
N VAL A 217 -11.50 -9.33 0.18
CA VAL A 217 -10.46 -8.57 -0.54
C VAL A 217 -9.08 -8.83 0.05
N GLU A 218 -8.26 -9.59 -0.67
CA GLU A 218 -6.88 -9.92 -0.29
C GLU A 218 -5.88 -8.88 -0.79
N ARG A 219 -6.21 -8.17 -1.88
CA ARG A 219 -5.33 -7.17 -2.47
C ARG A 219 -6.15 -6.19 -3.28
N VAL A 220 -5.78 -4.91 -3.18
CA VAL A 220 -6.35 -3.82 -3.97
C VAL A 220 -5.24 -3.23 -4.82
N ILE A 221 -5.54 -2.89 -6.07
CA ILE A 221 -4.65 -2.18 -6.97
C ILE A 221 -5.40 -0.99 -7.53
N HIS A 222 -4.95 0.23 -7.20
CA HIS A 222 -5.46 1.43 -7.85
C HIS A 222 -4.53 1.78 -9.00
N HIS A 223 -5.10 1.91 -10.20
CA HIS A 223 -4.41 2.33 -11.41
C HIS A 223 -4.75 3.79 -11.72
N PHE A 224 -3.75 4.56 -12.11
CA PHE A 224 -3.85 5.99 -12.40
C PHE A 224 -3.27 6.30 -13.77
N GLY A 225 -3.93 7.17 -14.52
CA GLY A 225 -3.48 7.58 -15.85
C GLY A 225 -4.65 8.12 -16.67
N LEU A 226 -4.67 7.78 -17.97
CA LEU A 226 -5.75 8.18 -18.89
C LEU A 226 -7.12 7.68 -18.43
N GLU A 227 -7.17 6.43 -17.95
CA GLU A 227 -8.32 5.86 -17.27
C GLU A 227 -7.86 5.39 -15.88
N SER A 228 -8.47 5.94 -14.83
CA SER A 228 -8.19 5.53 -13.46
C SER A 228 -9.25 4.54 -12.99
N TYR A 229 -8.81 3.41 -12.43
CA TYR A 229 -9.70 2.36 -11.98
C TYR A 229 -9.11 1.52 -10.86
N THR A 230 -9.96 0.78 -10.15
CA THR A 230 -9.54 -0.16 -9.10
C THR A 230 -9.70 -1.61 -9.56
N GLU A 231 -8.68 -2.42 -9.30
CA GLU A 231 -8.78 -3.88 -9.31
C GLU A 231 -8.74 -4.41 -7.87
N ALA A 232 -9.48 -5.49 -7.63
CA ALA A 232 -9.41 -6.22 -6.37
C ALA A 232 -9.23 -7.71 -6.64
N LEU A 233 -8.35 -8.34 -5.86
CA LEU A 233 -8.24 -9.80 -5.78
C LEU A 233 -9.05 -10.26 -4.56
N CYS A 234 -10.01 -11.14 -4.80
CA CYS A 234 -11.00 -11.59 -3.83
C CYS A 234 -11.03 -13.12 -3.74
N TRP A 235 -11.17 -13.68 -2.53
CA TRP A 235 -11.37 -15.12 -2.30
C TRP A 235 -12.64 -15.44 -1.51
#